data_AF-A0A2V7KVK1-F1
#
_entry.id   AF-A0A2V7KVK1-F1
#
_cell.length_a   1.000
_cell.length_b   1.000
_cell.length_c   1.000
_cell.angle_alpha   90.00
_cell.angle_beta   90.00
_cell.angle_gamma   90.00
#
_symmetry.space_group_name_H-M   'P 1'
#
loop_
_entity.id
_entity.type
_entity.pdbx_description
1 polymer ?
#
loop_
_entity_poly.entity_id
_entity_poly.type
_entity_poly.pdbx_seq_one_letter_code
_entity_poly.pdbx_strand_id
1 'polypeptide(L)'
;MISRRAFAEQLALVAAAPWFLDDVRPAPQQPQQQQEPSALAKALAGGVRLRYPDRFTPDDLAAITRSIDGRLRAIERLYQTTLTNADEPDFVYSVYRGAD
;
A
#
# COMPACT_ATOMS: atom_id res chain seq x y z
N MET A 1 -7.76 -13.71 25.93
CA MET A 1 -8.77 -14.27 25.00
C MET A 1 -10.09 -13.58 25.28
N ILE A 2 -10.69 -12.93 24.30
CA ILE A 2 -12.00 -12.27 24.43
C ILE A 2 -13.09 -13.33 24.19
N SER A 3 -14.09 -13.40 25.07
CA SER A 3 -15.25 -14.28 24.92
C SER A 3 -16.15 -13.81 23.76
N ARG A 4 -16.80 -14.75 23.07
CA ARG A 4 -17.76 -14.43 21.98
C ARG A 4 -18.84 -13.43 22.43
N ARG A 5 -19.25 -13.50 23.69
CA ARG A 5 -20.22 -12.58 24.28
C ARG A 5 -19.66 -11.16 24.43
N ALA A 6 -18.43 -11.04 24.94
CA ALA A 6 -17.77 -9.76 25.08
C ALA A 6 -17.55 -9.09 23.72
N PHE A 7 -17.27 -9.87 22.67
CA PHE A 7 -17.20 -9.37 21.30
C PHE A 7 -18.56 -8.85 20.80
N ALA A 8 -19.65 -9.56 21.05
CA ALA A 8 -21.00 -9.15 20.65
C ALA A 8 -21.45 -7.86 21.37
N GLU A 9 -21.13 -7.74 22.66
CA GLU A 9 -21.39 -6.53 23.45
C GLU A 9 -20.58 -5.34 22.89
N GLN A 10 -19.32 -5.56 22.52
CA GLN A 10 -18.47 -4.53 21.90
C GLN A 10 -18.98 -4.11 20.51
N LEU A 11 -19.44 -5.05 19.68
CA LEU A 11 -20.02 -4.77 18.37
C LEU A 11 -21.34 -3.98 18.48
N ALA A 12 -22.21 -4.36 19.42
CA ALA A 12 -23.47 -3.68 19.66
C ALA A 12 -23.28 -2.25 20.16
N LEU A 13 -22.29 -2.02 21.03
CA LEU A 13 -21.96 -0.69 21.54
C LEU A 13 -21.46 0.25 20.43
N VAL A 14 -20.65 -0.25 19.51
CA VAL A 14 -20.18 0.51 18.34
C VAL A 14 -21.32 0.82 17.37
N ALA A 15 -22.24 -0.13 17.14
CA ALA A 15 -23.39 0.07 16.27
C ALA A 15 -24.42 1.08 16.82
N ALA A 16 -24.55 1.17 18.15
CA ALA A 16 -25.52 2.04 18.82
C ALA A 16 -25.06 3.50 18.97
N ALA A 17 -23.82 3.83 18.58
CA ALA A 17 -23.21 5.14 18.82
C ALA A 17 -22.63 5.80 17.54
N PRO A 18 -23.42 6.01 16.47
CA PRO A 18 -22.93 6.67 15.25
C PRO A 18 -22.45 8.12 15.46
N TRP A 19 -22.72 8.76 16.61
CA TRP A 19 -22.29 10.12 16.94
C TRP A 19 -20.90 10.20 17.58
N PHE A 20 -20.37 9.10 18.13
CA PHE A 20 -19.01 9.05 18.71
C PHE A 20 -17.93 8.65 17.70
N LEU A 21 -18.32 8.37 16.45
CA LEU A 21 -17.44 8.01 15.33
C LEU A 21 -17.09 9.21 14.43
N ASP A 22 -17.34 10.44 14.86
CA ASP A 22 -17.00 11.63 14.05
C ASP A 22 -15.49 11.76 13.82
N ASP A 23 -14.67 11.23 14.73
CA ASP A 23 -13.20 11.14 14.61
C ASP A 23 -12.72 9.91 13.80
N VAL A 24 -13.63 9.00 13.45
CA VAL A 24 -13.38 7.82 12.60
C VAL A 24 -14.16 7.92 11.30
N ARG A 25 -14.38 9.13 10.79
CA ARG A 25 -14.78 9.29 9.40
C ARG A 25 -13.57 8.99 8.53
N PRO A 26 -13.58 7.96 7.65
CA PRO A 26 -12.57 7.87 6.62
C PRO A 26 -12.60 9.19 5.85
N ALA A 27 -11.46 9.88 5.78
CA ALA A 27 -11.35 11.13 5.05
C ALA A 27 -11.99 10.96 3.67
N PRO A 28 -12.81 11.93 3.20
CA PRO A 28 -13.40 11.84 1.88
C PRO A 28 -12.27 11.64 0.87
N GLN A 29 -12.25 10.48 0.23
CA GLN A 29 -11.33 10.19 -0.84
C GLN A 29 -11.66 11.19 -1.94
N GLN A 30 -10.88 12.27 -2.04
CA GLN A 30 -10.95 13.16 -3.19
C GLN A 30 -10.81 12.27 -4.43
N PRO A 31 -11.70 12.40 -5.43
CA PRO A 31 -11.55 11.66 -6.66
C PRO A 31 -10.16 11.96 -7.19
N GLN A 32 -9.29 10.95 -7.21
CA GLN A 32 -7.99 11.07 -7.85
C GLN A 32 -8.29 11.38 -9.31
N GLN A 33 -8.18 12.65 -9.68
CA GLN A 33 -8.15 13.03 -11.08
C GLN A 33 -7.13 12.12 -11.73
N GLN A 34 -7.54 11.43 -12.80
CA GLN A 34 -6.67 10.54 -13.56
C GLN A 34 -5.55 11.39 -14.15
N GLN A 35 -4.50 11.59 -13.34
CA GLN A 35 -3.29 12.26 -13.77
C GLN A 35 -2.60 11.32 -14.75
N GLU A 36 -2.16 11.90 -15.86
CA GLU A 36 -1.43 11.15 -16.86
C GLU A 36 -0.16 10.55 -16.25
N PRO A 37 0.18 9.29 -16.57
CA PRO A 37 1.40 8.67 -16.04
C PRO A 37 2.65 9.44 -16.45
N SER A 38 3.61 9.54 -15.53
CA SER A 38 4.90 10.20 -15.75
C SER A 38 5.67 9.58 -16.92
N ALA A 39 6.58 10.37 -17.51
CA ALA A 39 7.46 9.91 -18.58
C ALA A 39 8.32 8.71 -18.15
N LEU A 40 8.78 8.71 -16.89
CA LEU A 40 9.53 7.60 -16.31
C LEU A 40 8.68 6.32 -16.24
N ALA A 41 7.43 6.43 -15.79
CA ALA A 41 6.52 5.27 -15.76
C ALA A 41 6.30 4.68 -17.16
N LYS A 42 6.10 5.53 -18.17
CA LYS A 42 5.96 5.11 -19.57
C LYS A 42 7.22 4.40 -20.09
N ALA A 43 8.41 4.94 -19.79
CA ALA A 43 9.68 4.33 -20.20
C ALA A 43 9.89 2.95 -19.55
N LEU A 44 9.61 2.81 -18.26
CA LEU A 44 9.70 1.53 -17.54
C LEU A 44 8.70 0.50 -18.08
N ALA A 45 7.46 0.92 -18.36
CA ALA A 45 6.48 0.07 -19.02
C ALA A 45 6.91 -0.35 -20.43
N GLY A 46 7.61 0.53 -21.16
CA GLY A 46 8.25 0.21 -22.43
C GLY A 46 9.29 -0.91 -22.30
N GLY A 47 10.09 -0.90 -21.25
CA GLY A 47 11.02 -1.99 -20.93
C GLY A 47 10.32 -3.32 -20.62
N VAL A 48 9.19 -3.28 -19.91
CA VAL A 48 8.35 -4.48 -19.65
C VAL A 48 7.81 -5.05 -20.95
N ARG A 49 7.28 -4.20 -21.84
CA ARG A 49 6.80 -4.62 -23.17
C ARG A 49 7.92 -5.25 -24.00
N LEU A 50 9.10 -4.65 -24.02
CA LEU A 50 10.24 -5.16 -24.80
C LEU A 50 10.70 -6.52 -24.30
N ARG A 51 10.69 -6.73 -22.98
CA ARG A 51 11.07 -8.02 -22.36
C ARG A 51 10.02 -9.11 -22.60
N TYR A 52 8.75 -8.75 -22.71
CA TYR A 52 7.63 -9.68 -22.81
C TYR A 52 6.63 -9.25 -23.90
N PRO A 53 7.01 -9.34 -25.19
CA PRO A 53 6.26 -8.73 -26.29
C PRO A 53 4.83 -9.27 -26.47
N ASP A 54 4.62 -10.57 -26.25
CA ASP A 54 3.34 -11.25 -26.53
C ASP A 54 2.54 -11.60 -25.27
N ARG A 55 2.92 -11.06 -24.11
CA ARG A 55 2.32 -11.40 -22.81
C ARG A 55 1.22 -10.45 -22.36
N PHE A 56 1.15 -9.26 -22.96
CA PHE A 56 0.31 -8.18 -22.46
C PHE A 56 -0.53 -7.57 -23.57
N THR A 57 -1.82 -7.39 -23.29
CA THR A 57 -2.71 -6.58 -24.10
C THR A 57 -2.37 -5.09 -23.92
N PRO A 58 -2.87 -4.19 -24.80
CA PRO A 58 -2.70 -2.75 -24.61
C PRO A 58 -3.28 -2.25 -23.27
N ASP A 59 -4.39 -2.83 -22.82
CA ASP A 59 -5.01 -2.47 -21.55
C ASP A 59 -4.19 -2.92 -20.34
N ASP A 60 -3.57 -4.11 -20.43
CA ASP A 60 -2.62 -4.58 -19.42
C ASP A 60 -1.43 -3.63 -19.32
N LEU A 61 -0.87 -3.20 -20.45
CA LEU A 61 0.23 -2.24 -20.47
C LEU A 61 -0.18 -0.88 -19.88
N ALA A 62 -1.41 -0.42 -20.13
CA ALA A 62 -1.93 0.79 -19.51
C ALA A 62 -2.07 0.62 -17.98
N ALA A 63 -2.55 -0.54 -17.52
CA ALA A 63 -2.65 -0.86 -16.10
C ALA A 63 -1.27 -0.96 -15.41
N ILE A 64 -0.30 -1.61 -16.06
CA ILE A 64 1.09 -1.70 -15.62
C ILE A 64 1.69 -0.30 -15.51
N THR A 65 1.51 0.55 -16.52
CA THR A 65 2.02 1.92 -16.52
C THR A 65 1.47 2.73 -15.34
N ARG A 66 0.16 2.66 -15.08
CA ARG A 66 -0.47 3.31 -13.92
C ARG A 66 0.06 2.76 -12.59
N SER A 67 0.26 1.44 -12.49
CA SER A 67 0.82 0.82 -11.28
C SER A 67 2.25 1.28 -11.02
N ILE A 68 3.08 1.37 -12.07
CA ILE A 68 4.45 1.87 -11.96
C ILE A 68 4.43 3.33 -11.48
N ASP A 69 3.59 4.18 -12.08
CA ASP A 69 3.48 5.58 -11.66
C ASP A 69 3.08 5.73 -10.18
N GLY A 70 2.09 4.96 -9.74
CA GLY A 70 1.66 4.93 -8.34
C GLY A 70 2.78 4.49 -7.39
N ARG A 71 3.59 3.51 -7.78
CA ARG A 71 4.75 3.04 -7.00
C ARG A 71 5.85 4.09 -6.94
N LEU A 72 6.15 4.77 -8.05
CA LEU A 72 7.14 5.84 -8.08
C LEU A 72 6.76 6.96 -7.11
N ARG A 73 5.50 7.41 -7.13
CA ARG A 73 4.99 8.42 -6.17
C ARG A 73 5.02 7.94 -4.72
N ALA A 74 4.78 6.64 -4.49
CA ALA A 74 4.89 6.07 -3.15
C ALA A 74 6.35 6.05 -2.66
N ILE A 75 7.29 5.71 -3.53
CA ILE A 75 8.73 5.71 -3.25
C ILE A 75 9.24 7.14 -3.00
N GLU A 76 8.82 8.12 -3.80
CA GLU A 76 9.15 9.53 -3.56
C GLU A 76 8.72 10.00 -2.17
N ARG A 77 7.53 9.58 -1.71
CA ARG A 77 7.06 9.86 -0.34
C ARG A 77 7.92 9.15 0.71
N LEU A 78 8.32 7.90 0.46
CA LEU A 78 9.17 7.15 1.38
C LEU A 78 10.56 7.80 1.53
N TYR A 79 11.12 8.35 0.46
CA TYR A 79 12.40 9.08 0.51
C TYR A 79 12.34 10.39 1.32
N GLN A 80 11.15 10.93 1.59
CA GLN A 80 11.00 12.09 2.48
C GLN A 80 11.12 11.69 3.96
N THR A 81 11.04 10.40 4.28
CA THR A 81 11.26 9.91 5.64
C THR A 81 12.76 9.80 5.90
N THR A 82 13.29 10.67 6.75
CA THR A 82 14.70 10.59 7.19
C THR A 82 14.88 9.39 8.11
N LEU A 83 15.78 8.49 7.72
CA LEU A 83 16.24 7.39 8.55
C LEU A 83 17.55 7.77 9.21
N THR A 84 17.68 7.43 10.48
CA THR A 84 18.90 7.46 11.28
C THR A 84 19.53 6.07 11.30
N ASN A 85 20.82 5.98 11.65
CA ASN A 85 21.48 4.68 11.82
C ASN A 85 20.91 3.86 13.00
N ALA A 86 20.06 4.45 13.84
CA ALA A 86 19.36 3.77 14.92
C ALA A 86 18.02 3.16 14.47
N ASP A 87 17.54 3.47 13.26
CA ASP A 87 16.32 2.89 12.72
C ASP A 87 16.60 1.48 12.20
N GLU A 88 16.29 0.49 13.02
CA GLU A 88 16.41 -0.92 12.68
C GLU A 88 15.32 -1.35 11.67
N PRO A 89 15.61 -2.33 10.80
CA PRO A 89 14.58 -2.90 9.93
C PRO A 89 13.50 -3.61 10.76
N ASP A 90 12.27 -3.62 10.25
CA ASP A 90 11.11 -4.29 10.88
C ASP A 90 11.37 -5.78 11.20
N PHE A 91 12.25 -6.41 10.42
CA PHE A 91 12.73 -7.75 10.70
C PHE A 91 14.22 -7.89 10.35
N VAL A 92 14.95 -8.58 11.23
CA VAL A 92 16.33 -9.01 11.00
C VAL A 92 16.35 -10.53 10.92
N TYR A 93 16.93 -11.07 9.86
CA TYR A 93 17.13 -12.51 9.75
C TYR A 93 18.24 -12.96 10.71
N SER A 94 17.96 -13.96 11.53
CA SER A 94 18.97 -14.63 12.36
C SER A 94 19.01 -16.13 12.05
N VAL A 95 20.24 -16.66 11.95
CA VAL A 95 20.45 -18.10 11.79
C VAL A 95 20.22 -18.76 13.14
N TYR A 96 19.27 -19.69 13.23
CA TYR A 96 19.11 -20.54 14.40
C TYR A 96 20.32 -21.48 14.50
N ARG A 97 21.20 -21.24 15.47
CA ARG A 97 22.17 -22.25 15.93
C ARG A 97 21.55 -22.87 17.17
N GLY A 98 21.16 -24.14 17.07
CA GLY A 98 20.60 -24.87 18.21
C GLY A 98 21.51 -24.77 19.42
N ALA A 99 20.93 -24.80 20.62
CA ALA A 99 21.70 -24.91 21.84
C ALA A 99 22.46 -26.25 21.80
N ASP A 100 23.79 -26.18 21.86
CA ASP A 100 24.60 -27.33 22.25
C ASP A 100 24.21 -27.80 23.66
#